data_AF-A0A2A8CVV4-F1
#
_entry.id   AF-A0A2A8CVV4-F1
#
_cell.length_a   1.000
_cell.length_b   1.000
_cell.length_c   1.000
_cell.angle_alpha   90.00
_cell.angle_beta   90.00
_cell.angle_gamma   90.00
#
_symmetry.space_group_name_H-M   'P 1'
#
loop_
_entity.id
_entity.type
_entity.pdbx_description
1 polymer ?
#
loop_
_entity_poly.entity_id
_entity_poly.type
_entity_poly.pdbx_seq_one_letter_code
_entity_poly.pdbx_strand_id
1 'polypeptide(L)'
;MTGDRLRGEALFILTLTTLVMGVLIAHYLGWALLQPMMTGSDTSTWQIGFWLAQVGSVAFLLLIGGIGWRPEVIATIDTEAGLLSVEQGNVSASVDVDDIQDVSVVSARQYHLHYRRYAATKPFIGKLGDEVVIVRTTQGPLAISIDDAEAGALVDLVSERDELLVESAPAS
;
A
#
# COMPACT_ATOMS: atom_id res chain seq x y z
N MET A 1 -8.43 -17.26 3.94
CA MET A 1 -8.29 -16.16 4.92
C MET A 1 -8.68 -14.81 4.30
N THR A 2 -9.91 -14.69 3.78
CA THR A 2 -10.43 -13.48 3.10
C THR A 2 -11.14 -12.49 4.03
N GLY A 3 -11.38 -12.87 5.29
CA GLY A 3 -12.17 -12.09 6.24
C GLY A 3 -11.51 -10.79 6.73
N ASP A 4 -10.19 -10.79 6.93
CA ASP A 4 -9.51 -9.63 7.55
C ASP A 4 -9.33 -8.47 6.58
N ARG A 5 -9.12 -8.74 5.28
CA ARG A 5 -9.06 -7.70 4.25
C ARG A 5 -10.39 -6.96 4.12
N LEU A 6 -11.49 -7.71 4.06
CA LEU A 6 -12.85 -7.16 3.99
C LEU A 6 -13.17 -6.33 5.24
N ARG A 7 -12.66 -6.73 6.40
CA ARG A 7 -12.85 -6.01 7.66
C ARG A 7 -12.10 -4.68 7.71
N GLY A 8 -10.86 -4.64 7.22
CA GLY A 8 -10.08 -3.40 7.10
C GLY A 8 -10.71 -2.42 6.11
N GLU A 9 -11.15 -2.92 4.96
CA GLU A 9 -11.85 -2.12 3.94
C GLU A 9 -13.18 -1.57 4.49
N ALA A 10 -13.96 -2.40 5.19
CA ALA A 10 -15.21 -1.96 5.82
C ALA A 10 -14.99 -0.91 6.90
N LEU A 11 -13.97 -1.06 7.77
CA LEU A 11 -13.64 -0.06 8.79
C LEU A 11 -13.17 1.25 8.18
N PHE A 12 -12.36 1.21 7.13
CA PHE A 12 -11.94 2.42 6.41
C PHE A 12 -13.14 3.14 5.79
N ILE A 13 -14.00 2.43 5.04
CA ILE A 13 -15.20 3.00 4.43
C ILE A 13 -16.13 3.58 5.49
N LEU A 14 -16.37 2.85 6.59
CA LEU A 14 -17.23 3.31 7.68
C LEU A 14 -16.68 4.58 8.34
N THR A 15 -15.38 4.61 8.62
CA THR A 15 -14.71 5.76 9.25
C THR A 15 -14.75 6.98 8.32
N LEU A 16 -14.41 6.80 7.05
CA LEU A 16 -14.44 7.86 6.05
C LEU A 16 -15.85 8.39 5.84
N THR A 17 -16.85 7.51 5.73
CA THR A 17 -18.26 7.89 5.59
C THR A 17 -18.74 8.68 6.81
N THR A 18 -18.40 8.23 8.02
CA THR A 18 -18.75 8.93 9.26
C THR A 18 -18.10 10.30 9.32
N LEU A 19 -16.84 10.42 8.90
CA LEU A 19 -16.10 11.67 8.86
C LEU A 19 -16.72 12.65 7.84
N VAL A 20 -17.03 12.18 6.62
CA VAL A 20 -17.72 12.97 5.58
C VAL A 20 -19.06 13.48 6.10
N MET A 21 -19.85 12.61 6.73
CA MET A 21 -21.14 12.99 7.32
C MET A 21 -20.96 14.06 8.40
N GLY A 22 -19.98 13.89 9.30
CA GLY A 22 -19.67 14.88 10.34
C GLY A 22 -19.28 16.25 9.77
N VAL A 23 -18.47 16.26 8.71
CA VAL A 23 -18.08 17.51 8.02
C VAL A 23 -19.30 18.18 7.39
N LEU A 24 -20.16 17.43 6.69
CA LEU A 24 -21.39 17.98 6.11
C LEU A 24 -22.31 18.57 7.19
N ILE A 25 -22.50 17.87 8.31
CA ILE A 25 -23.30 18.39 9.43
C ILE A 25 -22.67 19.69 9.96
N ALA A 26 -21.36 19.74 10.15
CA ALA A 26 -20.66 20.94 10.60
C ALA A 26 -20.78 22.11 9.60
N HIS A 27 -20.78 21.82 8.30
CA HIS A 27 -21.00 22.81 7.24
C HIS A 27 -22.38 23.46 7.34
N TYR A 28 -23.42 22.63 7.37
CA TYR A 28 -24.80 23.12 7.46
C TYR A 28 -25.09 23.80 8.80
N LEU A 29 -24.63 23.22 9.91
CA LEU A 29 -24.81 23.80 11.23
C LEU A 29 -24.05 25.12 11.38
N GLY A 30 -22.81 25.18 10.89
CA GLY A 30 -22.00 26.40 10.88
C GLY A 30 -22.67 27.50 10.07
N TRP A 31 -23.21 27.19 8.89
CA TRP A 31 -23.99 28.14 8.11
C TRP A 31 -25.23 28.62 8.88
N ALA A 32 -26.05 27.70 9.41
CA ALA A 32 -27.28 28.05 10.12
C ALA A 32 -27.04 28.98 11.32
N LEU A 33 -25.93 28.78 12.06
CA LEU A 33 -25.59 29.59 13.23
C LEU A 33 -24.94 30.93 12.87
N LEU A 34 -24.07 30.96 11.84
CA LEU A 34 -23.27 32.14 11.51
C LEU A 34 -23.93 33.04 10.45
N GLN A 35 -24.83 32.51 9.63
CA GLN A 35 -25.53 33.26 8.58
C GLN A 35 -26.14 34.58 9.08
N PRO A 36 -26.92 34.63 10.19
CA PRO A 36 -27.52 35.89 10.65
C PRO A 36 -26.49 36.97 11.02
N MET A 37 -25.31 36.57 11.50
CA MET A 37 -24.22 37.49 11.82
C MET A 37 -23.49 37.98 10.56
N MET A 38 -23.29 37.08 9.58
CA MET A 38 -22.56 37.36 8.34
C MET A 38 -23.38 38.15 7.30
N THR A 39 -24.72 38.08 7.33
CA THR A 39 -25.58 38.83 6.40
C THR A 39 -26.02 40.19 6.94
N GLY A 40 -25.87 40.43 8.25
CA GLY A 40 -26.26 41.68 8.91
C GLY A 40 -25.15 42.75 8.95
N SER A 41 -23.92 42.42 8.56
CA SER A 41 -22.76 43.31 8.61
C SER A 41 -22.05 43.31 7.25
N ASP A 42 -21.50 44.46 6.82
CA ASP A 42 -20.69 44.65 5.59
C ASP A 42 -19.32 43.92 5.65
N THR A 43 -19.31 42.68 6.15
CA THR A 43 -18.09 41.92 6.46
C THR A 43 -17.82 40.84 5.42
N SER A 44 -17.50 41.28 4.21
CA SER A 44 -17.10 40.42 3.07
C SER A 44 -15.99 39.40 3.44
N THR A 45 -15.02 39.80 4.28
CA THR A 45 -13.90 38.94 4.68
C THR A 45 -14.33 37.69 5.47
N TRP A 46 -15.33 37.80 6.34
CA TRP A 46 -15.81 36.66 7.15
C TRP A 46 -16.54 35.64 6.29
N GLN A 47 -17.31 36.09 5.29
CA GLN A 47 -17.96 35.21 4.33
C GLN A 47 -16.93 34.45 3.47
N ILE A 48 -15.89 35.15 2.99
CA ILE A 48 -14.80 34.53 2.22
C ILE A 48 -14.08 33.47 3.08
N GLY A 49 -13.75 33.81 4.33
CA GLY A 49 -13.11 32.88 5.25
C GLY A 49 -13.94 31.61 5.53
N PHE A 50 -15.25 31.77 5.72
CA PHE A 50 -16.16 30.65 5.90
C PHE A 50 -16.12 29.73 4.68
N TRP A 51 -16.35 30.24 3.46
CA TRP A 51 -16.34 29.43 2.25
C TRP A 51 -15.00 28.77 1.97
N LEU A 52 -13.88 29.47 2.23
CA LEU A 52 -12.55 28.90 2.07
C LEU A 52 -12.33 27.73 3.02
N ALA A 53 -12.81 27.81 4.26
CA ALA A 53 -12.77 26.70 5.21
C ALA A 53 -13.60 25.50 4.74
N GLN A 54 -14.76 25.73 4.13
CA GLN A 54 -15.61 24.66 3.54
C GLN A 54 -14.82 23.92 2.45
N VAL A 55 -14.29 24.65 1.47
CA VAL A 55 -13.49 24.07 0.36
C VAL A 55 -12.26 23.34 0.91
N GLY A 56 -11.54 23.96 1.86
CA GLY A 56 -10.36 23.36 2.48
C GLY A 56 -10.67 22.05 3.19
N SER A 57 -11.80 21.97 3.91
CA SER A 57 -12.19 20.73 4.59
C SER A 57 -12.54 19.60 3.63
N VAL A 58 -13.19 19.90 2.50
CA VAL A 58 -13.46 18.91 1.45
C VAL A 58 -12.16 18.45 0.79
N ALA A 59 -11.25 19.38 0.49
CA ALA A 59 -9.93 19.05 -0.07
C ALA A 59 -9.12 18.15 0.89
N PHE A 60 -9.18 18.43 2.20
CA PHE A 60 -8.55 17.61 3.22
C PHE A 60 -9.15 16.19 3.29
N LEU A 61 -10.48 16.07 3.20
CA LEU A 61 -11.15 14.76 3.12
C LEU A 61 -10.75 13.97 1.87
N LEU A 62 -10.64 14.65 0.72
CA LEU A 62 -10.18 14.03 -0.52
C LEU A 62 -8.71 13.58 -0.42
N LEU A 63 -7.88 14.32 0.31
CA LEU A 63 -6.49 13.95 0.53
C LEU A 63 -6.39 12.69 1.41
N ILE A 64 -7.14 12.64 2.51
CA ILE A 64 -7.21 11.45 3.38
C ILE A 64 -7.79 10.25 2.63
N GLY A 65 -8.91 10.44 1.94
CA GLY A 65 -9.61 9.38 1.22
C GLY A 65 -8.86 8.90 -0.03
N GLY A 66 -8.18 9.81 -0.73
CA GLY A 66 -7.50 9.55 -2.00
C GLY A 66 -6.12 8.93 -1.84
N ILE A 67 -5.37 9.32 -0.81
CA ILE A 67 -4.07 8.67 -0.50
C ILE A 67 -4.32 7.24 -0.01
N GLY A 68 -5.40 7.02 0.76
CA GLY A 68 -5.71 5.73 1.34
C GLY A 68 -4.68 5.31 2.40
N TRP A 69 -5.07 4.40 3.29
CA TRP A 69 -4.11 3.77 4.20
C TRP A 69 -3.59 2.50 3.52
N ARG A 70 -2.31 2.49 3.12
CA ARG A 70 -1.64 1.27 2.67
C ARG A 70 -0.69 0.78 3.77
N PRO A 71 -0.93 -0.40 4.36
CA PRO A 71 0.01 -0.97 5.31
C PRO A 71 1.36 -1.23 4.62
N GLU A 72 2.41 -0.97 5.38
CA GLU A 72 3.80 -1.22 5.00
C GLU A 72 3.99 -2.71 4.67
N VAL A 73 4.87 -2.99 3.71
CA VAL A 73 5.26 -4.34 3.34
C VAL A 73 6.61 -4.59 3.98
N ILE A 74 6.70 -5.64 4.79
CA ILE A 74 7.92 -6.09 5.44
C ILE A 74 8.28 -7.43 4.82
N ALA A 75 9.43 -7.50 4.15
CA ALA A 75 9.99 -8.76 3.69
C ALA A 75 11.15 -9.13 4.62
N THR A 76 11.09 -10.31 5.23
CA THR A 76 12.13 -10.82 6.12
C THR A 76 12.57 -12.19 5.63
N ILE A 77 13.87 -12.31 5.34
CA ILE A 77 14.51 -13.60 5.09
C ILE A 77 15.04 -14.11 6.41
N ASP A 78 14.55 -15.28 6.81
CA ASP A 78 15.17 -16.08 7.86
C ASP A 78 16.23 -16.96 7.21
N THR A 79 17.50 -16.59 7.38
CA THR A 79 18.66 -17.31 6.84
C THR A 79 18.93 -18.63 7.57
N GLU A 80 18.47 -18.79 8.81
CA GLU A 80 18.64 -20.05 9.56
C GLU A 80 17.59 -21.08 9.14
N ALA A 81 16.36 -20.63 8.90
CA ALA A 81 15.26 -21.49 8.48
C ALA A 81 15.11 -21.62 6.96
N GLY A 82 15.85 -20.83 6.17
CA GLY A 82 15.74 -20.81 4.71
C GLY A 82 14.37 -20.33 4.21
N LEU A 83 13.73 -19.41 4.93
CA LEU A 83 12.36 -18.97 4.66
C LEU A 83 12.31 -17.47 4.32
N LEU A 84 11.72 -17.14 3.17
CA LEU A 84 11.30 -15.79 2.84
C LEU A 84 9.88 -15.58 3.36
N SER A 85 9.75 -14.76 4.41
CA SER A 85 8.47 -14.28 4.92
C SER A 85 8.18 -12.89 4.38
N VAL A 86 6.97 -12.67 3.88
CA VAL A 86 6.49 -11.37 3.41
C VAL A 86 5.21 -11.06 4.16
N GLU A 87 5.20 -9.94 4.87
CA GLU A 87 4.07 -9.46 5.65
C GLU A 87 3.59 -8.11 5.13
N GLN A 88 2.28 -7.96 5.03
CA GLN A 88 1.64 -6.68 4.71
C GLN A 88 0.38 -6.54 5.57
N GLY A 89 0.48 -5.75 6.65
CA GLY A 89 -0.58 -5.65 7.64
C GLY A 89 -0.89 -7.02 8.26
N ASN A 90 -2.08 -7.57 7.98
CA ASN A 90 -2.49 -8.89 8.49
C ASN A 90 -2.34 -10.02 7.45
N VAL A 91 -1.74 -9.75 6.29
CA VAL A 91 -1.51 -10.77 5.26
C VAL A 91 -0.04 -11.16 5.31
N SER A 92 0.23 -12.45 5.52
CA SER A 92 1.57 -13.01 5.42
C SER A 92 1.66 -14.12 4.38
N ALA A 93 2.81 -14.23 3.74
CA ALA A 93 3.18 -15.38 2.93
C ALA A 93 4.60 -15.80 3.31
N SER A 94 4.78 -17.09 3.52
CA SER A 94 6.10 -17.70 3.70
C SER A 94 6.39 -18.59 2.50
N VAL A 95 7.60 -18.48 1.97
CA VAL A 95 8.11 -19.28 0.87
C VAL A 95 9.45 -19.83 1.29
N ASP A 96 9.66 -21.11 1.03
CA ASP A 96 10.99 -21.70 1.14
C ASP A 96 11.91 -21.04 0.10
N VAL A 97 13.11 -20.66 0.51
CA VAL A 97 14.09 -20.06 -0.39
C VAL A 97 14.45 -21.06 -1.50
N ASP A 98 14.42 -22.36 -1.22
CA ASP A 98 14.67 -23.42 -2.22
C ASP A 98 13.56 -23.52 -3.29
N ASP A 99 12.35 -23.04 -2.97
CA ASP A 99 11.24 -22.96 -3.92
C ASP A 99 11.33 -21.73 -4.85
N ILE A 100 12.28 -20.82 -4.61
CA ILE A 100 12.50 -19.62 -5.42
C ILE A 100 13.27 -20.00 -6.69
N GLN A 101 12.60 -19.82 -7.82
CA GLN A 101 13.14 -20.14 -9.15
C GLN A 101 13.84 -18.97 -9.82
N ASP A 102 13.37 -17.75 -9.55
CA ASP A 102 13.86 -16.53 -10.19
C ASP A 102 13.42 -15.31 -9.38
N VAL A 103 14.29 -14.31 -9.28
CA VAL A 103 14.00 -13.01 -8.65
C VAL A 103 14.38 -11.92 -9.63
N SER A 104 13.40 -11.09 -9.97
CA SER A 104 13.60 -9.97 -10.90
C SER A 104 13.01 -8.70 -10.36
N VAL A 105 13.73 -7.59 -10.51
CA VAL A 105 13.21 -6.25 -10.25
C VAL A 105 12.56 -5.75 -11.53
N VAL A 106 11.29 -5.35 -11.44
CA VAL A 106 10.54 -4.78 -12.58
C VAL A 106 9.95 -3.45 -12.20
N SER A 107 9.85 -2.53 -13.17
CA SER A 107 9.15 -1.26 -12.93
C SER A 107 7.68 -1.49 -12.54
N ALA A 108 7.13 -0.61 -11.69
CA ALA A 108 5.72 -0.61 -11.31
C ALA A 108 4.79 -0.60 -12.53
N ARG A 109 5.21 0.07 -13.62
CA ARG A 109 4.50 0.07 -14.91
C ARG A 109 4.46 -1.31 -15.55
N GLN A 110 5.58 -2.01 -15.59
CA GLN A 110 5.66 -3.36 -16.14
C GLN A 110 4.86 -4.35 -15.30
N TYR A 111 4.91 -4.23 -13.97
CA TYR A 111 4.05 -4.98 -13.07
C TYR A 111 2.56 -4.77 -13.40
N HIS A 112 2.10 -3.53 -13.56
CA HIS A 112 0.71 -3.22 -13.86
C HIS A 112 0.23 -3.70 -15.23
N LEU A 113 1.07 -3.64 -16.26
CA LEU A 113 0.71 -4.03 -17.62
C LEU A 113 0.80 -5.54 -17.85
N HIS A 114 1.75 -6.22 -17.22
CA HIS A 114 2.05 -7.62 -17.48
C HIS A 114 1.62 -8.52 -16.32
N TYR A 115 2.18 -8.30 -15.13
CA TYR A 115 2.09 -9.25 -14.01
C TYR A 115 0.76 -9.19 -13.24
N ARG A 116 0.10 -8.03 -13.22
CA ARG A 116 -1.21 -7.83 -12.56
C ARG A 116 -2.31 -8.74 -13.09
N ARG A 117 -2.22 -9.17 -14.36
CA ARG A 117 -3.26 -9.99 -15.02
C ARG A 117 -3.12 -11.48 -14.76
N TYR A 118 -2.00 -11.94 -14.20
CA TYR A 118 -1.80 -13.35 -13.90
C TYR A 118 -2.52 -13.72 -12.61
N ALA A 119 -3.46 -14.65 -12.71
CA ALA A 119 -4.32 -15.07 -11.59
C ALA A 119 -3.55 -15.70 -10.42
N ALA A 120 -2.34 -16.20 -10.66
CA ALA A 120 -1.48 -16.82 -9.65
C ALA A 120 -0.57 -15.80 -8.92
N THR A 121 -0.49 -14.55 -9.39
CA THR A 121 0.38 -13.55 -8.75
C THR A 121 -0.22 -13.10 -7.43
N LYS A 122 0.54 -13.25 -6.34
CA LYS A 122 0.18 -12.72 -5.01
C LYS A 122 0.86 -11.36 -4.81
N PRO A 123 0.09 -10.25 -4.75
CA PRO A 123 0.66 -8.92 -4.62
C PRO A 123 0.78 -8.48 -3.16
N PHE A 124 1.98 -8.05 -2.78
CA PHE A 124 2.36 -7.40 -1.53
C PHE A 124 2.88 -6.00 -1.88
N ILE A 125 1.96 -5.06 -2.10
CA ILE A 125 2.26 -3.72 -2.62
C ILE A 125 1.92 -2.67 -1.56
N GLY A 126 2.93 -2.17 -0.86
CA GLY A 126 2.87 -1.17 0.20
C GLY A 126 2.96 0.24 -0.36
N LYS A 127 4.07 0.95 -0.07
CA LYS A 127 4.37 2.24 -0.69
C LYS A 127 4.55 2.05 -2.20
N LEU A 128 4.07 3.02 -2.97
CA LEU A 128 4.33 3.10 -4.41
C LEU A 128 5.81 3.49 -4.61
N GLY A 129 6.68 2.49 -4.64
CA GLY A 129 8.00 2.61 -5.26
C GLY A 129 7.88 2.53 -6.78
N ASP A 130 8.88 3.03 -7.50
CA ASP A 130 8.96 2.90 -8.96
C ASP A 130 9.30 1.47 -9.39
N GLU A 131 9.79 0.65 -8.46
CA GLU A 131 10.21 -0.72 -8.67
C GLU A 131 9.41 -1.72 -7.81
N VAL A 132 9.25 -2.94 -8.34
CA VAL A 132 8.54 -4.06 -7.72
C VAL A 132 9.38 -5.30 -7.94
N VAL A 133 9.71 -6.02 -6.88
CA VAL A 133 10.42 -7.30 -6.95
C VAL A 133 9.41 -8.40 -7.24
N ILE A 134 9.68 -9.19 -8.28
CA ILE A 134 8.92 -10.39 -8.64
C ILE A 134 9.74 -11.60 -8.23
N VAL A 135 9.29 -12.29 -7.19
CA VAL A 135 9.84 -13.57 -6.72
C VAL A 135 9.00 -14.68 -7.33
N ARG A 136 9.57 -15.44 -8.27
CA ARG A 136 8.88 -16.60 -8.88
C ARG A 136 9.11 -17.82 -8.02
N THR A 137 8.02 -18.44 -7.59
CA THR A 137 8.04 -19.66 -6.78
C THR A 137 7.29 -20.78 -7.48
N THR A 138 7.48 -22.02 -7.02
CA THR A 138 6.70 -23.19 -7.44
C THR A 138 5.19 -23.01 -7.23
N GLN A 139 4.79 -22.21 -6.24
CA GLN A 139 3.39 -21.90 -5.89
C GLN A 139 2.80 -20.72 -6.69
N GLY A 140 3.62 -20.04 -7.49
CA GLY A 140 3.25 -18.86 -8.26
C GLY A 140 4.06 -17.61 -7.89
N PRO A 141 4.00 -16.56 -8.71
CA PRO A 141 4.80 -15.36 -8.50
C PRO A 141 4.30 -14.51 -7.33
N LEU A 142 5.22 -13.97 -6.56
CA LEU A 142 5.00 -12.97 -5.53
C LEU A 142 5.51 -11.62 -6.03
N ALA A 143 4.67 -10.60 -5.97
CA ALA A 143 5.05 -9.24 -6.33
C ALA A 143 5.19 -8.42 -5.05
N ILE A 144 6.39 -7.95 -4.73
CA ILE A 144 6.72 -7.28 -3.47
C ILE A 144 7.23 -5.87 -3.80
N SER A 145 6.63 -4.84 -3.22
CA SER A 145 7.21 -3.48 -3.26
C SER A 145 8.06 -3.26 -2.01
N ILE A 146 9.37 -3.14 -2.18
CA ILE A 146 10.35 -2.78 -1.16
C ILE A 146 11.21 -1.64 -1.69
N ASP A 147 11.97 -0.96 -0.82
CA ASP A 147 12.84 0.13 -1.26
C ASP A 147 13.96 -0.41 -2.17
N ASP A 148 14.43 0.40 -3.13
CA ASP A 148 15.39 -0.04 -4.16
C ASP A 148 16.69 -0.65 -3.58
N ALA A 149 17.16 -0.12 -2.44
CA ALA A 149 18.33 -0.65 -1.73
C ALA A 149 18.08 -2.05 -1.14
N GLU A 150 16.85 -2.32 -0.68
CA GLU A 150 16.43 -3.61 -0.14
C GLU A 150 16.15 -4.61 -1.28
N ALA A 151 15.65 -4.12 -2.42
CA ALA A 151 15.48 -4.90 -3.64
C ALA A 151 16.81 -5.45 -4.15
N GLY A 152 17.86 -4.62 -4.17
CA GLY A 152 19.22 -5.05 -4.51
C GLY A 152 19.73 -6.13 -3.56
N ALA A 153 19.61 -5.91 -2.25
CA ALA A 153 20.03 -6.90 -1.24
C ALA A 153 19.32 -8.25 -1.38
N LEU A 154 18.02 -8.24 -1.72
CA LEU A 154 17.25 -9.46 -1.95
C LEU A 154 17.71 -10.23 -3.19
N VAL A 155 18.03 -9.53 -4.28
CA VAL A 155 18.57 -10.13 -5.50
C VAL A 155 19.97 -10.69 -5.25
N ASP A 156 20.82 -9.95 -4.55
CA ASP A 156 22.18 -10.37 -4.23
C ASP A 156 22.18 -11.63 -3.35
N LEU A 157 21.33 -11.69 -2.31
CA LEU A 157 21.21 -12.85 -1.44
C LEU A 157 20.76 -14.13 -2.18
N VAL A 158 19.86 -14.01 -3.14
CA VAL A 158 19.40 -15.16 -3.94
C VAL A 158 20.47 -15.57 -4.96
N SER A 159 21.18 -14.60 -5.54
CA SER A 159 22.25 -14.85 -6.52
C SER A 159 23.48 -15.51 -5.87
N GLU A 160 23.90 -15.03 -4.70
CA GLU A 160 25.02 -15.58 -3.93
C GLU A 160 24.72 -17.04 -3.49
N ARG A 161 23.45 -17.35 -3.19
CA ARG A 161 23.03 -18.73 -2.91
C ARG A 161 23.08 -19.63 -4.16
N ASP A 162 22.61 -19.15 -5.31
CA ASP A 162 22.69 -19.93 -6.56
C ASP A 162 24.14 -20.30 -6.90
N GLU A 163 25.08 -19.38 -6.68
CA GLU A 163 26.51 -19.66 -6.84
C GLU A 163 27.01 -20.73 -5.85
N LEU A 164 26.61 -20.67 -4.59
CA LEU A 164 26.98 -21.66 -3.56
C LEU A 164 26.38 -23.06 -3.80
N LEU A 165 25.16 -23.13 -4.36
CA LEU A 165 24.52 -24.39 -4.73
C LEU A 165 25.17 -25.01 -5.97
N VAL A 166 25.63 -24.19 -6.92
CA VAL A 166 26.38 -24.65 -8.10
C VAL A 166 27.77 -25.15 -7.71
N GLU A 167 28.45 -24.49 -6.77
CA GLU A 167 29.80 -24.89 -6.32
C GLU A 167 29.80 -26.14 -5.41
N SER A 168 28.69 -26.42 -4.71
CA SER A 168 28.53 -27.62 -3.87
C SER A 168 28.00 -28.86 -4.62
N ALA A 169 27.62 -28.71 -5.89
CA ALA A 169 27.26 -29.84 -6.74
C ALA A 169 28.52 -30.65 -7.14
N PRO A 170 28.62 -31.95 -6.80
CA PRO A 170 29.79 -32.74 -7.16
C PRO A 170 29.90 -32.86 -8.67
N ALA A 171 31.07 -32.50 -9.22
CA ALA A 171 31.40 -32.69 -10.61
C ALA A 171 31.17 -34.16 -11.01
N SER A 172 30.12 -34.39 -11.82
CA SER A 172 29.82 -35.69 -12.42
C SER A 172 30.72 -35.98 -13.61
#